data_AF-A0A9C8XGJ0-F1
#
_entry.id   AF-A0A9C8XGJ0-F1
#
_cell.length_a   1.000
_cell.length_b   1.000
_cell.length_c   1.000
_cell.angle_alpha   90.00
_cell.angle_beta   90.00
_cell.angle_gamma   90.00
#
_symmetry.space_group_name_H-M   'P 1'
#
loop_
_entity.id
_entity.type
_entity.pdbx_description
1 polymer ?
#
loop_
_entity_poly.entity_id
_entity_poly.type
_entity_poly.pdbx_seq_one_letter_code
_entity_poly.pdbx_strand_id
1 'polypeptide(L)'
;MKMVNTIKQFAAMAVLGLLSTGAMAIPITGSIDMGGAAYVYDQEGGQQVTDASLATFIDFNPNKFRVVAASDDFSPVLGSIGEIKDLSFGSFAGPLADFWTVGNFSFELTDVVRGTSSDEQRFLVLNGSGVISANGFDDTIATWSFTADTTGNGAFVWNAISENVPEPGMLALLSIGLIAFGLRRKSV
;
A
#
# COMPACT_ATOMS: atom_id res chain seq x y z
N MET A 1 -25.27 -52.30 10.42
CA MET A 1 -25.63 -50.93 10.88
C MET A 1 -24.46 -50.11 11.46
N LYS A 2 -23.30 -50.69 11.83
CA LYS A 2 -22.13 -49.91 12.31
C LYS A 2 -21.34 -49.17 11.22
N MET A 3 -21.34 -49.69 9.99
CA MET A 3 -20.50 -49.18 8.87
C MET A 3 -20.92 -47.80 8.35
N VAL A 4 -22.22 -47.45 8.43
CA VAL A 4 -22.76 -46.16 7.95
C VAL A 4 -22.37 -45.00 8.87
N ASN A 5 -22.17 -45.25 10.17
CA ASN A 5 -21.72 -44.21 11.11
C ASN A 5 -20.23 -43.90 10.98
N THR A 6 -19.40 -44.89 10.61
CA THR A 6 -17.96 -44.70 10.39
C THR A 6 -17.69 -43.87 9.13
N ILE A 7 -18.48 -44.06 8.07
CA ILE A 7 -18.41 -43.28 6.82
C ILE A 7 -18.79 -41.81 7.06
N LYS A 8 -19.81 -41.54 7.88
CA LYS A 8 -20.20 -40.16 8.25
C LYS A 8 -19.11 -39.43 9.06
N GLN A 9 -18.39 -40.14 9.93
CA GLN A 9 -17.29 -39.57 10.71
C GLN A 9 -16.05 -39.26 9.87
N PHE A 10 -15.73 -40.11 8.89
CA PHE A 10 -14.65 -39.84 7.93
C PHE A 10 -14.97 -38.66 6.99
N ALA A 11 -16.23 -38.53 6.55
CA ALA A 11 -16.65 -37.39 5.72
C ALA A 11 -16.57 -36.05 6.48
N ALA A 12 -16.90 -36.03 7.79
CA ALA A 12 -16.81 -34.82 8.60
C ALA A 12 -15.36 -34.35 8.85
N MET A 13 -14.41 -35.28 9.03
CA MET A 13 -12.98 -34.93 9.16
C MET A 13 -12.35 -34.50 7.83
N ALA A 14 -12.77 -35.10 6.72
CA ALA A 14 -12.29 -34.72 5.38
C ALA A 14 -12.69 -33.27 5.02
N VAL A 15 -13.88 -32.81 5.44
CA VAL A 15 -14.34 -31.42 5.23
C VAL A 15 -13.56 -30.42 6.10
N LEU A 16 -13.17 -30.77 7.33
CA LEU A 16 -12.33 -29.88 8.15
C LEU A 16 -10.87 -29.80 7.67
N GLY A 17 -10.31 -30.89 7.14
CA GLY A 17 -8.94 -30.91 6.60
C GLY A 17 -8.77 -30.15 5.28
N LEU A 18 -9.86 -29.91 4.53
CA LEU A 18 -9.86 -29.13 3.30
C LEU A 18 -9.95 -27.61 3.55
N LEU A 19 -10.21 -27.17 4.79
CA LEU A 19 -10.34 -25.76 5.17
C LEU A 19 -9.06 -25.16 5.77
N SER A 20 -7.98 -25.94 5.94
CA SER A 20 -6.82 -25.55 6.76
C SER A 20 -5.59 -25.06 5.98
N THR A 21 -5.71 -24.58 4.73
CA THR A 21 -4.53 -24.13 3.95
C THR A 21 -4.65 -22.78 3.25
N GLY A 22 -5.62 -21.94 3.61
CA GLY A 22 -5.49 -20.52 3.34
C GLY A 22 -4.60 -19.90 4.42
N ALA A 23 -3.32 -19.66 4.14
CA ALA A 23 -2.61 -18.63 4.88
C ALA A 23 -3.40 -17.35 4.66
N MET A 24 -4.20 -16.95 5.65
CA MET A 24 -4.83 -15.63 5.64
C MET A 24 -3.69 -14.67 5.93
N ALA A 25 -2.96 -14.25 4.90
CA ALA A 25 -2.03 -13.16 5.10
C ALA A 25 -2.86 -11.93 5.44
N ILE A 26 -2.35 -11.17 6.39
CA ILE A 26 -3.07 -10.01 6.93
C ILE A 26 -2.73 -8.85 6.00
N PRO A 27 -3.70 -8.05 5.56
CA PRO A 27 -3.39 -6.85 4.79
C PRO A 27 -2.55 -5.88 5.62
N ILE A 28 -1.75 -5.07 4.94
CA ILE A 28 -0.93 -4.04 5.59
C ILE A 28 -1.83 -2.88 5.99
N THR A 29 -1.66 -2.39 7.22
CA THR A 29 -2.44 -1.28 7.77
C THR A 29 -1.55 -0.17 8.31
N GLY A 30 -2.11 1.04 8.34
CA GLY A 30 -1.47 2.24 8.85
C GLY A 30 -1.00 3.19 7.77
N SER A 31 -0.29 4.23 8.20
CA SER A 31 0.31 5.25 7.33
C SER A 31 1.79 5.40 7.62
N ILE A 32 2.48 5.97 6.64
CA ILE A 32 3.88 6.35 6.75
C ILE A 32 4.06 7.71 6.09
N ASP A 33 4.70 8.62 6.82
CA ASP A 33 5.06 9.94 6.34
C ASP A 33 6.57 9.94 6.16
N MET A 34 7.06 10.37 4.99
CA MET A 34 8.49 10.55 4.78
C MET A 34 8.83 12.00 4.45
N GLY A 35 10.07 12.36 4.81
CA GLY A 35 10.68 13.62 4.47
C GLY A 35 12.04 13.39 3.83
N GLY A 36 12.35 14.20 2.82
CA GLY A 36 13.61 14.16 2.09
C GLY A 36 13.76 15.43 1.25
N ALA A 37 14.84 15.52 0.49
CA ALA A 37 15.00 16.55 -0.54
C ALA A 37 14.61 15.96 -1.90
N ALA A 38 13.89 16.73 -2.71
CA ALA A 38 13.59 16.40 -4.09
C ALA A 38 13.60 17.67 -4.96
N TYR A 39 14.14 17.57 -6.16
CA TYR A 39 14.27 18.66 -7.11
C TYR A 39 13.33 18.42 -8.28
N VAL A 40 12.71 19.49 -8.79
CA VAL A 40 11.75 19.40 -9.89
C VAL A 40 12.35 19.90 -11.20
N TYR A 41 12.13 19.14 -12.27
CA TYR A 41 12.69 19.41 -13.60
C TYR A 41 11.60 19.38 -14.67
N ASP A 42 11.87 20.05 -15.81
CA ASP A 42 11.00 20.03 -16.99
C ASP A 42 10.94 18.67 -17.68
N GLN A 43 11.95 17.82 -17.50
CA GLN A 43 12.05 16.41 -17.92
C GLN A 43 13.25 15.73 -17.24
N GLU A 44 13.39 14.41 -17.40
CA GLU A 44 14.57 13.67 -16.96
C GLU A 44 15.85 14.19 -17.64
N GLY A 45 16.88 14.53 -16.85
CA GLY A 45 18.11 15.15 -17.35
C GLY A 45 17.94 16.58 -17.90
N GLY A 46 16.78 17.18 -17.67
CA GLY A 46 16.42 18.52 -18.13
C GLY A 46 16.93 19.66 -17.24
N GLN A 47 16.24 20.79 -17.28
CA GLN A 47 16.57 21.96 -16.45
C GLN A 47 15.67 22.02 -15.23
N GLN A 48 16.24 22.40 -14.09
CA GLN A 48 15.46 22.65 -12.89
C GLN A 48 14.50 23.81 -13.15
N VAL A 49 13.22 23.62 -12.81
CA VAL A 49 12.20 24.66 -13.01
C VAL A 49 11.94 25.42 -11.73
N THR A 50 11.69 26.72 -11.85
CA THR A 50 11.23 27.59 -10.75
C THR A 50 9.71 27.74 -10.71
N ASP A 51 9.03 27.31 -11.78
CA ASP A 51 7.57 27.26 -11.89
C ASP A 51 7.15 25.79 -11.86
N ALA A 52 6.49 25.39 -10.77
CA ALA A 52 6.06 24.01 -10.56
C ALA A 52 5.04 23.53 -11.61
N SER A 53 4.35 24.44 -12.30
CA SER A 53 3.41 24.08 -13.37
C SER A 53 4.12 23.51 -14.61
N LEU A 54 5.42 23.81 -14.78
CA LEU A 54 6.24 23.31 -15.90
C LEU A 54 6.95 21.98 -15.58
N ALA A 55 6.92 21.54 -14.32
CA ALA A 55 7.62 20.32 -13.92
C ALA A 55 6.98 19.09 -14.57
N THR A 56 7.79 18.12 -14.97
CA THR A 56 7.32 16.78 -15.37
C THR A 56 8.13 15.64 -14.76
N PHE A 57 9.18 15.99 -14.02
CA PHE A 57 10.12 15.05 -13.42
C PHE A 57 10.51 15.48 -12.01
N ILE A 58 10.75 14.50 -11.14
CA ILE A 58 11.27 14.66 -9.77
C ILE A 58 12.55 13.84 -9.64
N ASP A 59 13.61 14.52 -9.21
CA ASP A 59 14.88 13.95 -8.77
C ASP A 59 14.91 13.92 -7.24
N PHE A 60 14.78 12.73 -6.66
CA PHE A 60 15.03 12.54 -5.25
C PHE A 60 16.54 12.40 -5.06
N ASN A 61 17.23 13.42 -4.56
CA ASN A 61 18.67 13.36 -4.34
C ASN A 61 18.96 13.31 -2.83
N PRO A 62 19.55 12.23 -2.28
CA PRO A 62 20.34 11.16 -2.92
C PRO A 62 19.60 9.81 -3.05
N ASN A 63 18.37 9.81 -3.55
CA ASN A 63 17.45 8.66 -3.67
C ASN A 63 17.09 8.04 -2.32
N LYS A 64 16.94 8.89 -1.30
CA LYS A 64 16.66 8.50 0.08
C LYS A 64 15.64 9.40 0.73
N PHE A 65 14.89 8.83 1.66
CA PHE A 65 14.01 9.57 2.56
C PHE A 65 14.21 9.10 4.00
N ARG A 66 13.73 9.91 4.95
CA ARG A 66 13.58 9.55 6.35
C ARG A 66 12.11 9.38 6.69
N VAL A 67 11.77 8.32 7.40
CA VAL A 67 10.43 8.15 7.98
C VAL A 67 10.28 9.10 9.17
N VAL A 68 9.37 10.06 9.06
CA VAL A 68 9.14 11.10 10.07
C VAL A 68 7.93 10.82 10.96
N ALA A 69 6.95 10.09 10.43
CA ALA A 69 5.85 9.51 11.19
C ALA A 69 5.47 8.15 10.61
N ALA A 70 4.94 7.27 11.45
CA ALA A 70 4.45 5.96 11.05
C ALA A 70 3.42 5.45 12.07
N SER A 71 2.44 4.69 11.61
CA SER A 71 1.43 4.02 12.46
C SER A 71 1.32 2.53 12.16
N ASP A 72 0.68 1.80 13.07
CA ASP A 72 0.32 0.38 12.91
C ASP A 72 1.49 -0.48 12.40
N ASP A 73 1.35 -1.16 11.27
CA ASP A 73 2.37 -2.06 10.72
C ASP A 73 3.66 -1.32 10.33
N PHE A 74 3.59 -0.01 10.05
CA PHE A 74 4.76 0.83 9.76
C PHE A 74 5.46 1.36 11.01
N SER A 75 4.88 1.24 12.21
CA SER A 75 5.49 1.73 13.46
C SER A 75 6.96 1.29 13.66
N PRO A 76 7.37 0.06 13.29
CA PRO A 76 8.76 -0.39 13.42
C PRO A 76 9.77 0.36 12.54
N VAL A 77 9.34 0.99 11.44
CA VAL A 77 10.24 1.71 10.52
C VAL A 77 10.38 3.20 10.86
N LEU A 78 9.72 3.69 11.91
CA LEU A 78 9.84 5.10 12.34
C LEU A 78 11.30 5.50 12.56
N GLY A 79 11.72 6.61 11.95
CA GLY A 79 13.08 7.13 12.03
C GLY A 79 14.11 6.40 11.16
N SER A 80 13.70 5.35 10.43
CA SER A 80 14.54 4.65 9.47
C SER A 80 14.77 5.48 8.21
N ILE A 81 15.81 5.12 7.47
CA ILE A 81 16.08 5.65 6.14
C ILE A 81 15.62 4.61 5.11
N GLY A 82 14.82 5.03 4.14
CA GLY A 82 14.43 4.21 3.00
C GLY A 82 15.04 4.72 1.71
N GLU A 83 14.82 3.95 0.64
CA GLU A 83 15.25 4.27 -0.73
C GLU A 83 14.02 4.63 -1.56
N ILE A 84 14.15 5.63 -2.44
CA ILE A 84 13.08 6.07 -3.35
C ILE A 84 13.68 6.31 -4.73
N LYS A 85 12.92 6.04 -5.78
CA LYS A 85 13.32 6.24 -7.17
C LYS A 85 12.83 7.59 -7.69
N ASP A 86 13.58 8.16 -8.62
CA ASP A 86 13.15 9.32 -9.40
C ASP A 86 11.86 9.04 -10.18
N LEU A 87 11.07 10.09 -10.39
CA LEU A 87 9.73 9.96 -10.96
C LEU A 87 9.51 10.89 -12.15
N SER A 88 9.30 10.29 -13.32
CA SER A 88 8.74 10.96 -14.48
C SER A 88 7.21 10.83 -14.49
N PHE A 89 6.50 11.94 -14.34
CA PHE A 89 5.04 11.96 -14.25
C PHE A 89 4.35 12.67 -15.43
N GLY A 90 5.09 13.42 -16.26
CA GLY A 90 4.51 14.04 -17.47
C GLY A 90 4.12 13.04 -18.57
N SER A 91 4.73 11.85 -18.56
CA SER A 91 4.37 10.73 -19.43
C SER A 91 4.64 9.43 -18.68
N PHE A 92 3.83 9.17 -17.66
CA PHE A 92 3.98 8.01 -16.81
C PHE A 92 3.92 6.72 -17.65
N ALA A 93 5.03 5.97 -17.68
CA ALA A 93 5.23 4.86 -18.60
C ALA A 93 4.58 3.54 -18.13
N GLY A 94 3.99 3.52 -16.93
CA GLY A 94 3.41 2.35 -16.30
C GLY A 94 4.05 2.05 -14.94
N PRO A 95 3.75 0.88 -14.35
CA PRO A 95 4.14 0.57 -12.99
C PRO A 95 5.63 0.70 -12.72
N LEU A 96 5.97 1.40 -11.63
CA LEU A 96 7.31 1.58 -11.13
C LEU A 96 7.49 0.71 -9.88
N ALA A 97 7.97 -0.52 -10.11
CA ALA A 97 8.28 -1.48 -9.05
C ALA A 97 9.30 -0.89 -8.08
N ASP A 98 9.17 -1.19 -6.79
CA ASP A 98 10.02 -0.67 -5.71
C ASP A 98 10.24 0.85 -5.85
N PHE A 99 9.17 1.60 -6.11
CA PHE A 99 9.23 3.06 -6.17
C PHE A 99 9.81 3.62 -4.87
N TRP A 100 9.40 3.06 -3.73
CA TRP A 100 10.12 3.22 -2.48
C TRP A 100 10.22 1.91 -1.69
N THR A 101 11.26 1.79 -0.86
CA THR A 101 11.44 0.69 0.09
C THR A 101 11.92 1.20 1.44
N VAL A 102 11.45 0.57 2.53
CA VAL A 102 11.96 0.81 3.88
C VAL A 102 11.70 -0.40 4.77
N GLY A 103 12.74 -0.88 5.46
CA GLY A 103 12.64 -2.10 6.25
C GLY A 103 12.25 -3.30 5.39
N ASN A 104 11.13 -3.94 5.70
CA ASN A 104 10.55 -5.04 4.94
C ASN A 104 9.40 -4.60 4.00
N PHE A 105 9.10 -3.31 3.90
CA PHE A 105 8.05 -2.77 3.05
C PHE A 105 8.60 -2.28 1.72
N SER A 106 7.89 -2.56 0.64
CA SER A 106 8.09 -2.00 -0.70
C SER A 106 6.77 -1.46 -1.22
N PHE A 107 6.81 -0.40 -2.02
CA PHE A 107 5.66 0.13 -2.75
C PHE A 107 5.94 0.21 -4.23
N GLU A 108 5.07 -0.41 -5.02
CA GLU A 108 5.00 -0.24 -6.47
C GLU A 108 4.00 0.87 -6.80
N LEU A 109 4.46 1.91 -7.49
CA LEU A 109 3.58 2.98 -7.98
C LEU A 109 2.95 2.54 -9.31
N THR A 110 1.63 2.44 -9.39
CA THR A 110 0.91 1.97 -10.58
C THR A 110 0.23 3.08 -11.36
N ASP A 111 -0.03 4.23 -10.74
CA ASP A 111 -0.60 5.42 -11.38
C ASP A 111 -0.12 6.68 -10.67
N VAL A 112 0.03 7.78 -11.41
CA VAL A 112 0.32 9.10 -10.87
C VAL A 112 -0.32 10.19 -11.72
N VAL A 113 -0.94 11.15 -11.03
CA VAL A 113 -1.58 12.32 -11.63
C VAL A 113 -1.16 13.58 -10.88
N ARG A 114 -1.11 14.70 -11.60
CA ARG A 114 -0.97 16.02 -10.98
C ARG A 114 -2.26 16.38 -10.24
N GLY A 115 -2.12 16.71 -8.96
CA GLY A 115 -3.20 17.26 -8.14
C GLY A 115 -3.40 18.75 -8.38
N THR A 116 -4.41 19.32 -7.71
CA THR A 116 -4.69 20.75 -7.76
C THR A 116 -3.97 21.49 -6.62
N SER A 117 -3.53 22.71 -6.91
CA SER A 117 -2.97 23.63 -5.92
C SER A 117 -3.62 25.00 -6.08
N SER A 118 -3.76 25.75 -4.98
CA SER A 118 -4.18 27.16 -5.05
C SER A 118 -3.11 28.07 -5.66
N ASP A 119 -1.88 27.57 -5.79
CA ASP A 119 -0.74 28.26 -6.39
C ASP A 119 0.15 27.23 -7.10
N GLU A 120 -0.25 26.86 -8.32
CA GLU A 120 0.42 25.84 -9.14
C GLU A 120 1.82 26.25 -9.60
N GLN A 121 2.14 27.55 -9.54
CA GLN A 121 3.48 28.04 -9.86
C GLN A 121 4.43 27.77 -8.70
N ARG A 122 3.96 27.85 -7.45
CA ARG A 122 4.79 27.60 -6.28
C ARG A 122 4.77 26.17 -5.79
N PHE A 123 3.65 25.46 -5.88
CA PHE A 123 3.50 24.13 -5.30
C PHE A 123 3.22 23.07 -6.36
N LEU A 124 4.03 22.01 -6.37
CA LEU A 124 3.74 20.78 -7.09
C LEU A 124 2.98 19.84 -6.17
N VAL A 125 1.79 19.42 -6.57
CA VAL A 125 1.02 18.37 -5.90
C VAL A 125 0.90 17.19 -6.84
N LEU A 126 1.28 15.99 -6.40
CA LEU A 126 1.04 14.73 -7.10
C LEU A 126 0.22 13.80 -6.21
N ASN A 127 -0.66 13.03 -6.84
CA ASN A 127 -1.36 11.94 -6.22
C ASN A 127 -1.14 10.69 -7.07
N GLY A 128 -0.94 9.55 -6.43
CA GLY A 128 -0.74 8.28 -7.09
C GLY A 128 -1.44 7.15 -6.35
N SER A 129 -1.48 6.00 -7.00
CA SER A 129 -1.92 4.76 -6.39
C SER A 129 -0.92 3.65 -6.70
N GLY A 130 -0.96 2.60 -5.91
CA GLY A 130 0.01 1.53 -6.00
C GLY A 130 -0.29 0.37 -5.06
N VAL A 131 0.69 -0.50 -4.90
CA VAL A 131 0.61 -1.70 -4.06
C VAL A 131 1.78 -1.71 -3.10
N ILE A 132 1.49 -1.87 -1.80
CA ILE A 132 2.49 -2.11 -0.77
C ILE A 132 2.61 -3.62 -0.55
N SER A 133 3.84 -4.11 -0.50
CA SER A 133 4.18 -5.50 -0.23
C SER A 133 5.12 -5.61 0.96
N ALA A 134 4.94 -6.63 1.79
CA ALA A 134 5.83 -6.97 2.90
C ALA A 134 5.79 -8.46 3.22
N ASN A 135 6.91 -9.03 3.63
CA ASN A 135 6.96 -10.45 3.99
C ASN A 135 6.03 -10.76 5.17
N GLY A 136 5.16 -11.75 5.01
CA GLY A 136 4.16 -12.13 6.01
C GLY A 136 2.83 -11.37 5.92
N PHE A 137 2.69 -10.46 4.96
CA PHE A 137 1.47 -9.70 4.68
C PHE A 137 0.95 -9.99 3.27
N ASP A 138 -0.33 -9.66 3.05
CA ASP A 138 -0.91 -9.65 1.70
C ASP A 138 -0.57 -8.32 1.01
N ASP A 139 -0.33 -8.38 -0.29
CA ASP A 139 -0.19 -7.20 -1.13
C ASP A 139 -1.42 -6.30 -0.97
N THR A 140 -1.19 -5.03 -0.60
CA THR A 140 -2.25 -4.11 -0.20
C THR A 140 -2.25 -2.87 -1.08
N ILE A 141 -3.42 -2.53 -1.64
CA ILE A 141 -3.59 -1.32 -2.47
C ILE A 141 -3.47 -0.08 -1.57
N ALA A 142 -2.63 0.86 -2.00
CA ALA A 142 -2.37 2.12 -1.29
C ALA A 142 -2.45 3.33 -2.21
N THR A 143 -2.70 4.50 -1.61
CA THR A 143 -2.57 5.80 -2.28
C THR A 143 -1.28 6.48 -1.84
N TRP A 144 -0.71 7.32 -2.70
CA TRP A 144 0.49 8.12 -2.44
C TRP A 144 0.19 9.58 -2.74
N SER A 145 0.49 10.52 -1.85
CA SER A 145 0.31 11.95 -2.10
C SER A 145 1.55 12.73 -1.73
N PHE A 146 1.93 13.68 -2.57
CA PHE A 146 3.23 14.34 -2.56
C PHE A 146 3.07 15.84 -2.83
N THR A 147 3.60 16.69 -1.95
CA THR A 147 3.58 18.17 -2.11
C THR A 147 4.92 18.83 -1.79
N ALA A 148 5.40 19.74 -2.62
CA ALA A 148 6.50 20.66 -2.26
C ALA A 148 6.45 21.97 -3.00
N ASP A 149 7.28 22.87 -2.50
CA ASP A 149 7.38 24.26 -2.88
C ASP A 149 8.71 24.62 -3.56
N THR A 150 8.69 25.80 -4.19
CA THR A 150 9.79 26.42 -4.94
C THR A 150 10.62 27.39 -4.09
N THR A 151 10.33 27.54 -2.79
CA THR A 151 10.94 28.57 -1.92
C THR A 151 12.16 28.13 -1.11
N GLY A 152 12.52 26.84 -1.14
CA GLY A 152 13.74 26.39 -0.53
C GLY A 152 13.86 24.87 -0.51
N ASN A 153 14.90 24.35 -1.17
CA ASN A 153 15.40 22.98 -1.01
C ASN A 153 14.36 21.85 -1.08
N GLY A 154 13.28 22.02 -1.84
CA GLY A 154 12.57 20.89 -2.45
C GLY A 154 12.11 19.80 -1.49
N ALA A 155 11.77 20.15 -0.25
CA ALA A 155 11.41 19.16 0.74
C ALA A 155 9.92 18.83 0.63
N PHE A 156 9.62 17.68 0.02
CA PHE A 156 8.27 17.14 0.00
C PHE A 156 7.96 16.48 1.35
N VAL A 157 6.91 16.95 2.02
CA VAL A 157 6.19 16.17 3.04
C VAL A 157 5.04 15.50 2.31
N TRP A 158 4.96 14.19 2.43
CA TRP A 158 4.06 13.37 1.63
C TRP A 158 3.29 12.42 2.57
N ASN A 159 1.99 12.19 2.30
CA ASN A 159 1.11 11.33 3.08
C ASN A 159 0.51 10.24 2.15
N ALA A 160 0.69 8.95 2.46
CA ALA A 160 -0.08 7.84 1.89
C ALA A 160 -1.15 7.39 2.87
N ILE A 161 -2.37 7.15 2.37
CA ILE A 161 -3.34 6.32 3.07
C ILE A 161 -3.53 5.04 2.24
N SER A 162 -3.26 3.89 2.86
CA SER A 162 -3.59 2.57 2.32
C SER A 162 -4.89 2.08 2.94
N GLU A 163 -6.04 2.59 2.48
CA GLU A 163 -7.36 2.22 2.98
C GLU A 163 -8.25 1.65 1.86
N ASN A 164 -8.46 0.34 1.90
CA ASN A 164 -9.70 -0.40 1.66
C ASN A 164 -9.36 -1.86 1.36
N VAL A 165 -9.43 -2.72 2.37
CA VAL A 165 -9.45 -4.18 2.15
C VAL A 165 -10.82 -4.72 2.56
N PRO A 166 -11.55 -5.40 1.66
CA PRO A 166 -12.80 -6.07 2.01
C PRO A 166 -12.62 -6.92 3.26
N GLU A 167 -13.58 -6.82 4.17
CA GLU A 167 -13.55 -7.51 5.45
C GLU A 167 -13.16 -8.99 5.27
N PRO A 168 -12.30 -9.55 6.14
CA PRO A 168 -11.91 -10.95 6.08
C PRO A 168 -13.15 -11.82 5.98
N GLY A 169 -13.10 -12.90 5.19
CA GLY A 169 -14.18 -13.89 5.04
C GLY A 169 -14.69 -14.55 6.34
N MET A 170 -14.25 -14.08 7.51
CA MET A 170 -14.81 -14.38 8.82
C MET A 170 -16.32 -14.13 8.91
N LEU A 171 -16.90 -13.15 8.22
CA LEU A 171 -18.37 -13.02 8.17
C LEU A 171 -19.03 -14.18 7.41
N ALA A 172 -18.41 -14.66 6.34
CA ALA A 172 -18.88 -15.84 5.61
C ALA A 172 -18.72 -17.11 6.48
N LEU A 173 -17.59 -17.28 7.18
CA LEU A 173 -17.37 -18.39 8.10
C LEU A 173 -18.30 -18.36 9.31
N LEU A 174 -18.57 -17.19 9.89
CA LEU A 174 -19.55 -17.02 10.96
C LEU A 174 -20.96 -17.37 10.47
N SER A 175 -21.32 -16.94 9.25
CA SER A 175 -22.60 -17.28 8.62
C SER A 175 -22.74 -18.79 8.38
N ILE A 176 -21.70 -19.44 7.84
CA ILE A 176 -21.66 -20.89 7.64
C ILE A 176 -21.70 -21.62 9.00
N GLY A 177 -20.96 -21.14 10.00
CA GLY A 177 -20.95 -21.69 11.35
C GLY A 177 -22.31 -21.61 12.04
N LEU A 178 -23.01 -20.47 11.90
CA LEU A 178 -24.38 -20.29 12.41
C LEU A 178 -25.40 -21.14 11.66
N ILE A 179 -25.27 -21.30 10.34
CA ILE A 179 -26.13 -22.21 9.56
C ILE A 179 -25.91 -23.66 10.00
N ALA A 180 -24.66 -24.11 10.16
CA ALA A 180 -24.33 -25.45 10.65
C ALA A 180 -24.85 -25.68 12.07
N PHE A 181 -24.75 -24.68 12.96
CA PHE A 181 -25.29 -24.75 14.32
C PHE A 181 -26.82 -24.76 14.34
N GLY A 182 -27.47 -23.96 13.49
CA GLY A 182 -28.92 -23.92 13.33
C GLY A 182 -29.50 -25.25 12.82
N LEU A 183 -28.81 -25.92 11.89
CA LEU A 183 -29.21 -27.25 11.39
C LEU A 183 -29.05 -28.35 12.45
N ARG A 184 -28.09 -28.23 13.38
CA ARG A 184 -27.90 -29.16 14.51
C ARG A 184 -29.03 -29.10 15.54
N ARG A 185 -29.74 -27.96 15.66
CA ARG A 185 -30.86 -27.81 16.60
C ARG A 185 -32.16 -28.48 16.14
N LYS A 186 -32.33 -28.78 14.85
CA LYS A 186 -33.52 -29.46 14.30
C LYS A 186 -33.45 -31.00 14.34
N SER A 187 -32.36 -31.57 14.85
CA SER A 187 -32.12 -33.03 14.88
C SER A 187 -32.17 -33.64 16.29
N VAL A 188 -32.72 -32.90 17.27
CA VAL A 188 -33.12 -33.42 18.60
C VAL A 188 -34.62 -33.31 18.75
#